data_AF-A0A1I0FDX0-F1
#
_entry.id   AF-A0A1I0FDX0-F1
#
_cell.length_a   1.000
_cell.length_b   1.000
_cell.length_c   1.000
_cell.angle_alpha   90.00
_cell.angle_beta   90.00
_cell.angle_gamma   90.00
#
_symmetry.space_group_name_H-M   'P 1'
#
loop_
_entity.id
_entity.type
_entity.pdbx_description
1 polymer ?
#
loop_
_entity_poly.entity_id
_entity_poly.type
_entity_poly.pdbx_seq_one_letter_code
_entity_poly.pdbx_strand_id
1 'polypeptide(L)'
;MKILYVLLFWLLTGICTGNASAGGLSAWQESTPYGHRLDHDGSAGGWITMTLDTTVVEFQHFYFYRQHTIADSRSGYLIINEASEQVQRFSSEAEWHQQLARQKLVPLWKRAYNANYSGIFGDGTFFFLVFFPFPLLVPLLWLACLMSLPFFGRKLYRLRRTISWLYPAICLVAVLLSVFPQSL
;
A
#
# COMPACT_ATOMS: atom_id res chain seq x y z
N MET A 1 -12.56 -19.89 -38.70
CA MET A 1 -12.69 -19.53 -37.28
C MET A 1 -11.74 -20.29 -36.34
N LYS A 2 -11.56 -21.62 -36.44
CA LYS A 2 -10.71 -22.38 -35.49
C LYS A 2 -9.23 -21.93 -35.41
N ILE A 3 -8.64 -21.52 -36.54
CA ILE A 3 -7.23 -21.08 -36.61
C ILE A 3 -6.99 -19.76 -35.86
N LEU A 4 -7.99 -18.86 -35.84
CA LEU A 4 -7.88 -17.57 -35.15
C LEU A 4 -7.79 -17.74 -33.63
N TYR A 5 -8.57 -18.66 -33.05
CA TYR A 5 -8.52 -18.95 -31.61
C TYR A 5 -7.19 -19.57 -31.20
N VAL A 6 -6.60 -20.41 -32.04
CA VAL A 6 -5.28 -21.01 -31.78
C VAL A 6 -4.20 -19.93 -31.84
N LEU A 7 -4.22 -19.04 -32.84
CA LEU A 7 -3.28 -17.92 -32.92
C LEU A 7 -3.43 -16.95 -31.74
N LEU A 8 -4.67 -16.64 -31.33
CA LEU A 8 -4.94 -15.79 -30.17
C LEU A 8 -4.44 -16.44 -28.87
N PHE A 9 -4.61 -17.75 -28.72
CA PHE A 9 -4.10 -18.51 -27.58
C PHE A 9 -2.57 -18.47 -27.51
N TRP A 10 -1.88 -18.71 -28.63
CA TRP A 10 -0.42 -18.62 -28.70
C TRP A 10 0.12 -17.20 -28.49
N LEU A 11 -0.62 -16.18 -28.95
CA LEU A 11 -0.29 -14.78 -28.69
C LEU A 11 -0.40 -14.47 -27.20
N LEU A 12 -1.49 -14.90 -26.56
CA LEU A 12 -1.73 -14.70 -25.12
C LEU A 12 -0.71 -15.43 -24.26
N THR A 13 -0.33 -16.67 -24.60
CA THR A 13 0.69 -17.41 -23.84
C THR A 13 2.10 -16.87 -24.07
N GLY A 14 2.43 -16.41 -25.27
CA GLY A 14 3.72 -15.79 -25.58
C GLY A 14 3.95 -14.43 -24.89
N ILE A 15 2.89 -13.69 -24.59
CA ILE A 15 2.99 -12.44 -23.81
C ILE A 15 3.25 -12.74 -22.32
N CYS A 16 2.90 -13.94 -21.84
CA CYS A 16 3.07 -14.34 -20.44
C CYS A 16 4.44 -14.96 -20.10
N THR A 17 5.35 -15.12 -21.07
CA THR A 17 6.69 -15.73 -20.84
C THR A 17 7.78 -14.70 -20.55
N GLY A 18 7.43 -13.51 -20.07
CA GLY A 18 8.41 -12.59 -19.51
C GLY A 18 9.18 -13.27 -18.37
N ASN A 19 10.47 -12.97 -18.24
CA ASN A 19 11.28 -13.45 -17.12
C ASN A 19 10.69 -12.94 -15.80
N ALA A 20 9.80 -13.72 -15.19
CA ALA A 20 9.33 -13.48 -13.83
C ALA A 20 10.41 -13.99 -12.89
N SER A 21 11.26 -13.09 -12.41
CA SER A 21 12.09 -13.38 -11.24
C SER A 21 11.14 -13.52 -10.06
N ALA A 22 10.80 -14.76 -9.72
CA ALA A 22 10.02 -15.07 -8.53
C ALA A 22 10.95 -14.96 -7.30
N GLY A 23 11.03 -13.76 -6.73
CA GLY A 23 11.09 -13.68 -5.28
C GLY A 23 9.86 -14.41 -4.73
N GLY A 24 9.92 -14.98 -3.52
CA GLY A 24 8.78 -15.71 -2.93
C GLY A 24 7.46 -14.92 -3.05
N LEU A 25 6.30 -15.56 -2.85
CA LEU A 25 4.99 -14.89 -2.98
C LEU A 25 4.83 -13.62 -2.10
N SER A 26 5.70 -13.44 -1.10
CA SER A 26 5.81 -12.29 -0.21
C SER A 26 6.88 -11.28 -0.61
N ALA A 27 7.72 -11.56 -1.61
CA ALA A 27 8.77 -10.66 -2.05
C ALA A 27 8.18 -9.53 -2.88
N TRP A 28 8.70 -8.32 -2.69
CA TRP A 28 8.21 -7.14 -3.36
C TRP A 28 9.27 -6.07 -3.49
N GLN A 29 9.04 -5.16 -4.43
CA GLN A 29 9.87 -4.00 -4.66
C GLN A 29 8.93 -2.80 -4.87
N GLU A 30 9.17 -1.72 -4.12
CA GLU A 30 8.40 -0.49 -4.20
C GLU A 30 9.33 0.73 -4.17
N SER A 31 8.81 1.89 -4.56
CA SER A 31 9.53 3.15 -4.41
C SER A 31 9.05 3.90 -3.16
N THR A 32 9.96 4.55 -2.44
CA THR A 32 9.58 5.54 -1.43
C THR A 32 8.93 6.76 -2.07
N PRO A 33 8.27 7.64 -1.29
CA PRO A 33 7.71 8.90 -1.82
C PRO A 33 8.74 9.80 -2.52
N TYR A 34 10.03 9.60 -2.27
CA TYR A 34 11.13 10.36 -2.87
C TYR A 34 11.89 9.57 -3.93
N GLY A 35 11.39 8.40 -4.34
CA GLY A 35 11.92 7.64 -5.47
C GLY A 35 13.03 6.65 -5.13
N HIS A 36 13.34 6.43 -3.84
CA HIS A 36 14.32 5.43 -3.42
C HIS A 36 13.72 4.04 -3.48
N ARG A 37 14.56 3.04 -3.76
CA ARG A 37 14.11 1.65 -3.90
C ARG A 37 14.00 0.98 -2.53
N LEU A 38 12.83 0.42 -2.24
CA LEU A 38 12.59 -0.51 -1.14
C LEU A 38 12.40 -1.91 -1.69
N ASP A 39 13.09 -2.88 -1.10
CA ASP A 39 13.00 -4.29 -1.44
C ASP A 39 12.68 -5.11 -0.19
N HIS A 40 11.81 -6.10 -0.34
CA HIS A 40 11.63 -7.18 0.62
C HIS A 40 11.79 -8.50 -0.14
N ASP A 41 12.67 -9.37 0.37
CA ASP A 41 13.00 -10.65 -0.25
C ASP A 41 11.98 -11.76 0.03
N GLY A 42 10.98 -11.49 0.87
CA GLY A 42 9.98 -12.46 1.30
C GLY A 42 10.44 -13.39 2.43
N SER A 43 11.60 -13.11 3.05
CA SER A 43 12.14 -13.89 4.15
C SER A 43 11.33 -13.75 5.44
N ALA A 44 11.34 -14.79 6.27
CA ALA A 44 10.60 -14.85 7.54
C ALA A 44 11.03 -13.79 8.58
N GLY A 45 12.11 -13.05 8.33
CA GLY A 45 12.58 -11.96 9.18
C GLY A 45 11.88 -10.62 8.94
N GLY A 46 11.11 -10.48 7.85
CA GLY A 46 10.43 -9.22 7.52
C GLY A 46 11.39 -8.05 7.32
N TRP A 47 12.62 -8.33 6.87
CA TRP A 47 13.62 -7.31 6.62
C TRP A 47 13.34 -6.60 5.32
N ILE A 48 13.42 -5.28 5.36
CA ILE A 48 13.25 -4.40 4.22
C ILE A 48 14.58 -3.72 3.99
N THR A 49 15.01 -3.76 2.74
CA THR A 49 16.25 -3.15 2.29
C THR A 49 15.91 -1.88 1.53
N MET A 50 16.40 -0.75 2.00
CA MET A 50 16.35 0.51 1.26
C MET A 50 17.70 0.76 0.61
N THR A 51 17.69 0.96 -0.70
CA THR A 51 18.88 1.31 -1.48
C THR A 51 18.88 2.80 -1.76
N LEU A 52 19.88 3.49 -1.21
CA LEU A 52 20.26 4.87 -1.55
C LEU A 52 21.46 4.81 -2.53
N ASP A 53 21.90 5.93 -3.12
CA ASP A 53 22.97 5.89 -4.14
C ASP A 53 24.29 5.32 -3.60
N THR A 54 24.58 5.58 -2.32
CA THR A 54 25.86 5.22 -1.70
C THR A 54 25.76 4.22 -0.56
N THR A 55 24.55 3.95 -0.07
CA THR A 55 24.36 3.11 1.11
C THR A 55 23.13 2.23 0.99
N VAL A 56 23.24 1.03 1.57
CA VAL A 56 22.14 0.10 1.72
C VAL A 56 21.84 -0.02 3.21
N VAL A 57 20.56 0.12 3.56
CA VAL A 57 20.10 0.05 4.96
C VAL A 57 18.97 -0.95 5.10
N GLU A 58 18.98 -1.68 6.21
CA GLU A 58 18.01 -2.73 6.49
C GLU A 58 17.24 -2.42 7.78
N PHE A 59 15.91 -2.51 7.71
CA PHE A 59 15.00 -2.22 8.81
C PHE A 59 13.73 -3.06 8.74
N GLN A 60 12.94 -3.06 9.83
CA GLN A 60 11.71 -3.86 9.93
C GLN A 60 10.46 -2.99 9.95
N HIS A 61 10.42 -1.96 10.78
CA HIS A 61 9.33 -0.99 10.82
C HIS A 61 9.84 0.38 10.41
N PHE A 62 8.97 1.12 9.74
CA PHE A 62 9.32 2.44 9.24
C PHE A 62 8.08 3.28 9.04
N TYR A 63 8.29 4.58 8.91
CA TYR A 63 7.26 5.51 8.46
C TYR A 63 7.91 6.66 7.70
N PHE A 64 7.17 7.20 6.73
CA PHE A 64 7.60 8.37 5.97
C PHE A 64 7.06 9.64 6.60
N TYR A 65 7.93 10.63 6.80
CA TYR A 65 7.53 11.94 7.26
C TYR A 65 8.48 13.02 6.76
N ARG A 66 7.95 14.05 6.08
CA ARG A 66 8.70 15.24 5.63
C ARG A 66 10.07 14.93 5.03
N GLN A 67 10.16 14.18 3.94
CA GLN A 67 11.45 13.81 3.30
C GLN A 67 12.36 12.88 4.12
N HIS A 68 11.83 12.29 5.18
CA HIS A 68 12.59 11.34 6.00
C HIS A 68 11.88 9.99 6.08
N THR A 69 12.68 8.93 5.97
CA THR A 69 12.29 7.59 6.39
C THR A 69 12.81 7.38 7.81
N ILE A 70 11.89 7.22 8.75
CA ILE A 70 12.21 6.97 10.14
C ILE A 70 11.95 5.48 10.40
N ALA A 71 12.98 4.76 10.80
CA ALA A 71 12.94 3.29 10.84
C ALA A 71 13.59 2.71 12.09
N ASP A 72 13.20 1.49 12.45
CA ASP A 72 13.85 0.66 13.46
C ASP A 72 14.54 -0.57 12.83
N SER A 73 15.72 -0.88 13.32
CA SER A 73 16.54 -2.00 12.89
C SER A 73 16.97 -2.81 14.11
N ARG A 74 17.48 -4.02 13.91
CA ARG A 74 17.99 -4.86 15.00
C ARG A 74 19.13 -4.20 15.78
N SER A 75 19.89 -3.35 15.08
CA SER A 75 21.08 -2.67 15.61
C SER A 75 20.79 -1.29 16.20
N GLY A 76 19.56 -0.81 16.14
CA GLY A 76 19.16 0.50 16.66
C GLY A 76 18.13 1.21 15.80
N TYR A 77 18.09 2.53 15.92
CA TYR A 77 17.12 3.39 15.26
C TYR A 77 17.77 4.21 14.15
N LEU A 78 16.99 4.51 13.12
CA LEU A 78 17.44 5.15 11.91
C LEU A 78 16.59 6.39 11.62
N ILE A 79 17.25 7.46 11.20
CA ILE A 79 16.62 8.60 10.53
C ILE A 79 17.35 8.76 9.20
N ILE A 80 16.65 8.50 8.11
CA ILE A 80 17.18 8.58 6.76
C ILE A 80 16.59 9.82 6.13
N ASN A 81 17.42 10.80 5.81
CA ASN A 81 17.01 11.93 4.98
C ASN A 81 17.05 11.49 3.52
N GLU A 82 15.88 11.37 2.90
CA GLU A 82 15.75 10.89 1.52
C GLU A 82 16.19 11.93 0.48
N ALA A 83 16.16 13.23 0.82
CA ALA A 83 16.57 14.28 -0.10
C ALA A 83 18.10 14.45 -0.17
N SER A 84 18.79 14.25 0.96
CA SER A 84 20.25 14.35 1.06
C SER A 84 20.96 13.00 1.13
N GLU A 85 20.19 11.90 1.14
CA GLU A 85 20.66 10.52 1.29
C GLU A 85 21.53 10.27 2.53
N GLN A 86 21.29 11.03 3.60
CA GLN A 86 22.06 10.91 4.83
C GLN A 86 21.36 9.98 5.81
N VAL A 87 22.11 8.99 6.32
CA VAL A 87 21.61 8.02 7.30
C VAL A 87 22.19 8.35 8.67
N GLN A 88 21.32 8.74 9.61
CA GLN A 88 21.68 8.91 11.02
C GLN A 88 21.30 7.64 11.78
N ARG A 89 22.26 7.04 12.49
CA ARG A 89 22.06 5.81 13.28
C ARG A 89 22.17 6.12 14.77
N PHE A 90 21.27 5.54 15.55
CA PHE A 90 21.19 5.73 16.99
C PHE A 90 21.11 4.37 17.69
N SER A 91 21.95 4.15 18.70
CA SER A 91 21.89 2.94 19.52
C SER A 91 20.86 3.03 20.65
N SER A 92 20.43 4.25 20.99
CA SER A 92 19.50 4.54 22.09
C SER A 92 18.20 5.16 21.59
N GLU A 93 17.07 4.65 22.07
CA GLU A 93 15.74 5.18 21.75
C GLU A 93 15.59 6.62 22.25
N ALA A 94 16.18 6.95 23.39
CA ALA A 94 16.11 8.29 23.96
C ALA A 94 16.82 9.33 23.08
N GLU A 95 17.99 8.99 22.53
CA GLU A 95 18.73 9.86 21.61
C GLU A 95 17.96 10.03 20.29
N TRP A 96 17.35 8.95 19.80
CA TRP A 96 16.53 8.97 18.60
C TRP A 96 15.30 9.89 18.76
N HIS A 97 14.52 9.74 19.83
CA HIS A 97 13.38 10.63 20.11
C HIS A 97 13.81 12.08 20.30
N GLN A 98 14.96 12.31 20.95
CA GLN A 98 15.49 13.66 21.09
C GLN A 98 15.82 14.28 19.73
N GLN A 99 16.39 13.51 18.80
CA GLN A 99 16.68 13.98 17.45
C GLN A 99 15.42 14.19 16.62
N LEU A 100 14.42 13.31 16.73
CA LEU A 100 13.11 13.52 16.11
C LEU A 100 12.47 14.82 16.59
N ALA A 101 12.52 15.12 17.89
CA ALA A 101 11.99 16.36 18.45
C ALA A 101 12.79 17.59 17.95
N ARG A 102 14.13 17.52 17.94
CA ARG A 102 15.01 18.61 17.47
C ARG A 102 14.77 18.94 16.00
N GLN A 103 14.64 17.92 15.15
CA GLN A 103 14.41 18.07 13.71
C GLN A 103 12.92 18.27 13.36
N LYS A 104 12.02 18.31 14.36
CA LYS A 104 10.56 18.43 14.19
C LYS A 104 9.96 17.33 13.32
N LEU A 105 10.47 16.11 13.48
CA LEU A 105 10.06 14.89 12.77
C LEU A 105 9.01 14.07 13.52
N VAL A 106 8.25 14.71 14.42
CA VAL A 106 7.14 14.07 15.14
C VAL A 106 5.84 14.36 14.37
N PRO A 107 5.23 13.36 13.71
CA PRO A 107 3.96 13.54 13.01
C PRO A 107 2.80 13.71 14.00
N LEU A 108 1.75 14.42 13.57
CA LEU A 108 0.47 14.45 14.26
C LEU A 108 -0.26 13.11 14.13
N TRP A 109 -0.14 12.48 12.96
CA TRP A 109 -0.67 11.15 12.70
C TRP A 109 0.38 10.25 12.08
N LYS A 110 0.91 9.33 12.90
CA LYS A 110 1.91 8.34 12.48
C LYS A 110 1.24 7.19 11.73
N ARG A 111 1.70 6.95 10.50
CA ARG A 111 1.37 5.75 9.74
C ARG A 111 2.58 4.84 9.66
N ALA A 112 2.55 3.77 10.45
CA ALA A 112 3.64 2.80 10.52
C ALA A 112 3.48 1.71 9.46
N TYR A 113 4.60 1.31 8.89
CA TYR A 113 4.75 0.25 7.90
C TYR A 113 5.72 -0.80 8.39
N ASN A 114 5.65 -1.97 7.76
CA ASN A 114 6.54 -3.08 8.01
C ASN A 114 6.74 -3.89 6.71
N ALA A 115 7.19 -5.14 6.82
CA ALA A 115 7.40 -6.04 5.68
C ALA A 115 6.17 -6.22 4.78
N ASN A 116 4.98 -5.86 5.26
CA ASN A 116 3.74 -5.90 4.50
C ASN A 116 3.43 -4.55 3.81
N TYR A 117 4.45 -3.71 3.58
CA TYR A 117 4.24 -2.41 2.93
C TYR A 117 3.76 -2.51 1.47
N SER A 118 4.02 -3.62 0.78
CA SER A 118 3.92 -3.70 -0.67
C SER A 118 2.55 -3.41 -1.26
N GLY A 119 2.38 -2.13 -1.56
CA GLY A 119 1.37 -1.62 -2.46
C GLY A 119 -0.04 -2.12 -2.18
N ILE A 120 -0.84 -1.96 -3.21
CA ILE A 120 -2.27 -2.19 -3.22
C ILE A 120 -2.59 -3.69 -3.05
N PHE A 121 -1.67 -4.60 -3.42
CA PHE A 121 -1.92 -6.04 -3.48
C PHE A 121 -1.20 -6.88 -2.41
N GLY A 122 -0.18 -6.36 -1.72
CA GLY A 122 0.65 -7.13 -0.78
C GLY A 122 -0.10 -7.67 0.43
N ASP A 123 -0.98 -6.84 1.01
CA ASP A 123 -1.82 -7.26 2.15
C ASP A 123 -3.10 -7.99 1.69
N GLY A 124 -3.33 -8.06 0.38
CA GLY A 124 -4.62 -8.38 -0.19
C GLY A 124 -5.71 -7.34 0.13
N THR A 125 -5.44 -6.33 0.96
CA THR A 125 -6.47 -5.40 1.46
C THR A 125 -7.21 -4.67 0.35
N PHE A 126 -6.55 -4.18 -0.70
CA PHE A 126 -7.27 -3.60 -1.82
C PHE A 126 -7.99 -4.65 -2.67
N PHE A 127 -7.37 -5.82 -2.86
CA PHE A 127 -8.02 -6.92 -3.54
C PHE A 127 -9.33 -7.28 -2.84
N PHE A 128 -9.31 -7.41 -1.51
CA PHE A 128 -10.51 -7.58 -0.72
C PHE A 128 -11.42 -6.35 -0.77
N LEU A 129 -10.91 -5.12 -0.68
CA LEU A 129 -11.74 -3.90 -0.68
C LEU A 129 -12.41 -3.61 -2.04
N VAL A 130 -11.89 -4.14 -3.15
CA VAL A 130 -12.49 -4.00 -4.47
C VAL A 130 -13.28 -5.25 -4.84
N PHE A 131 -12.68 -6.44 -4.70
CA PHE A 131 -13.26 -7.69 -5.19
C PHE A 131 -14.14 -8.42 -4.16
N PHE A 132 -14.08 -8.11 -2.86
CA PHE A 132 -14.98 -8.70 -1.87
C PHE A 132 -16.32 -7.96 -1.76
N PRO A 133 -16.36 -6.60 -1.69
CA PRO A 133 -17.63 -5.91 -1.64
C PRO A 133 -18.29 -5.86 -3.00
N PHE A 134 -17.62 -6.03 -4.14
CA PHE A 134 -18.32 -6.10 -5.43
C PHE A 134 -19.33 -7.27 -5.51
N PRO A 135 -18.98 -8.53 -5.24
CA PRO A 135 -19.92 -9.65 -5.21
C PRO A 135 -20.90 -9.61 -4.03
N LEU A 136 -20.65 -8.82 -2.98
CA LEU A 136 -21.57 -8.68 -1.84
C LEU A 136 -22.53 -7.48 -1.98
N LEU A 137 -22.01 -6.30 -2.34
CA LEU A 137 -22.77 -5.06 -2.56
C LEU A 137 -23.63 -5.14 -3.80
N VAL A 138 -23.20 -5.79 -4.88
CA VAL A 138 -24.02 -5.88 -6.10
C VAL A 138 -25.34 -6.63 -5.83
N PRO A 139 -25.36 -7.81 -5.18
CA PRO A 139 -26.61 -8.46 -4.77
C PRO A 139 -27.43 -7.65 -3.77
N LEU A 140 -26.80 -6.97 -2.81
CA LEU A 140 -27.50 -6.13 -1.83
C LEU A 140 -28.14 -4.90 -2.48
N LEU A 141 -27.45 -4.25 -3.43
CA LEU A 141 -27.99 -3.16 -4.24
C LEU A 141 -29.11 -3.67 -5.14
N TRP A 142 -28.98 -4.88 -5.71
CA TRP A 142 -30.02 -5.50 -6.53
C TRP A 142 -31.26 -5.85 -5.72
N LEU A 143 -31.11 -6.43 -4.52
CA LEU A 143 -32.18 -6.66 -3.55
C LEU A 143 -32.83 -5.35 -3.11
N ALA A 144 -32.04 -4.32 -2.81
CA ALA A 144 -32.55 -3.00 -2.47
C ALA A 144 -33.32 -2.36 -3.65
N CYS A 145 -32.90 -2.61 -4.90
CA CYS A 145 -33.62 -2.23 -6.11
C CYS A 145 -34.96 -2.98 -6.22
N LEU A 146 -34.97 -4.30 -6.07
CA LEU A 146 -36.19 -5.12 -6.10
C LEU A 146 -37.19 -4.73 -5.02
N MET A 147 -36.76 -4.60 -3.77
CA MET A 147 -37.64 -4.24 -2.64
C MET A 147 -38.22 -2.82 -2.75
N SER A 148 -37.63 -1.95 -3.58
CA SER A 148 -38.17 -0.61 -3.80
C SER A 148 -39.21 -0.51 -4.90
N LEU A 149 -39.27 -1.48 -5.81
CA LEU A 149 -40.26 -1.49 -6.88
C LEU A 149 -41.69 -1.38 -6.33
N PRO A 150 -42.05 -2.04 -5.20
CA PRO A 150 -43.38 -1.88 -4.60
C PRO A 150 -43.53 -0.65 -3.66
N PHE A 151 -42.45 -0.06 -3.14
CA PHE A 151 -42.52 1.03 -2.15
C PHE A 151 -41.87 2.32 -2.67
N PHE A 152 -42.67 3.14 -3.37
CA PHE A 152 -42.34 4.48 -3.89
C PHE A 152 -42.18 5.56 -2.78
N GLY A 153 -41.42 5.26 -1.72
CA GLY A 153 -41.21 6.18 -0.59
C GLY A 153 -40.01 7.11 -0.81
N ARG A 154 -40.23 8.45 -0.73
CA ARG A 154 -39.15 9.48 -0.78
C ARG A 154 -38.00 9.22 0.22
N LYS A 155 -38.26 8.49 1.32
CA LYS A 155 -37.26 8.10 2.33
C LYS A 155 -36.24 7.08 1.80
N LEU A 156 -36.67 6.08 1.03
CA LEU A 156 -35.76 5.08 0.45
C LEU A 156 -34.80 5.71 -0.57
N TYR A 157 -35.28 6.72 -1.32
CA TYR A 157 -34.45 7.46 -2.28
C TYR A 157 -33.26 8.16 -1.62
N ARG A 158 -33.45 8.79 -0.44
CA ARG A 158 -32.35 9.42 0.30
C ARG A 158 -31.31 8.39 0.76
N LEU A 159 -31.75 7.27 1.32
CA LEU A 159 -30.85 6.21 1.77
C LEU A 159 -30.02 5.63 0.62
N ARG A 160 -30.67 5.38 -0.53
CA ARG A 160 -29.99 4.91 -1.75
C ARG A 160 -28.90 5.85 -2.21
N ARG A 161 -29.22 7.15 -2.25
CA ARG A 161 -28.25 8.18 -2.62
C ARG A 161 -27.05 8.16 -1.66
N THR A 162 -27.28 8.06 -0.36
CA THR A 162 -26.17 8.01 0.61
C THR A 162 -25.31 6.75 0.41
N ILE A 163 -25.91 5.58 0.25
CA ILE A 163 -25.18 4.31 0.05
C ILE A 163 -24.40 4.31 -1.28
N SER A 164 -24.97 4.86 -2.36
CA SER A 164 -24.30 4.94 -3.66
C SER A 164 -23.05 5.84 -3.64
N TRP A 165 -23.00 6.82 -2.74
CA TRP A 165 -21.82 7.68 -2.55
C TRP A 165 -20.81 7.12 -1.54
N LEU A 166 -21.27 6.30 -0.59
CA LEU A 166 -20.42 5.76 0.47
C LEU A 166 -19.29 4.88 -0.10
N TYR A 167 -19.61 3.97 -1.03
CA TYR A 167 -18.60 3.07 -1.61
C TYR A 167 -17.53 3.82 -2.43
N PRO A 168 -17.88 4.69 -3.40
CA PRO A 168 -16.89 5.53 -4.08
C PRO A 168 -16.05 6.38 -3.12
N ALA A 169 -16.65 6.90 -2.04
CA ALA A 169 -15.93 7.68 -1.04
C ALA A 169 -14.90 6.83 -0.27
N ILE A 170 -15.26 5.61 0.15
CA ILE A 170 -14.34 4.67 0.79
C ILE A 170 -13.20 4.29 -0.16
N CYS A 171 -13.51 3.96 -1.43
CA CYS A 171 -12.50 3.67 -2.44
C CYS A 171 -11.57 4.87 -2.67
N LEU A 172 -12.12 6.09 -2.76
CA LEU A 172 -11.32 7.31 -2.90
C LEU A 172 -10.38 7.51 -1.72
N VAL A 173 -10.86 7.32 -0.48
CA VAL A 173 -10.02 7.39 0.72
C VAL A 173 -8.92 6.33 0.68
N ALA A 174 -9.24 5.08 0.32
CA ALA A 174 -8.26 4.01 0.20
C ALA A 174 -7.19 4.33 -0.87
N VAL A 175 -7.60 4.87 -2.02
CA VAL A 175 -6.67 5.30 -3.08
C VAL A 175 -5.80 6.46 -2.61
N LEU A 176 -6.37 7.47 -1.95
CA LEU A 176 -5.60 8.58 -1.40
C LEU A 176 -4.57 8.10 -0.38
N LEU A 177 -4.95 7.17 0.51
CA LEU A 177 -4.03 6.55 1.44
C LEU A 177 -2.98 5.68 0.73
N SER A 178 -3.27 5.07 -0.42
CA SER A 178 -2.26 4.32 -1.16
C SER A 178 -1.28 5.23 -1.90
N VAL A 179 -1.77 6.33 -2.49
CA VAL A 179 -0.96 7.26 -3.28
C VAL A 179 -0.10 8.15 -2.38
N PHE A 180 -0.60 8.49 -1.19
CA PHE A 180 0.12 9.32 -0.22
C PHE A 180 0.42 8.50 1.04
N PRO A 181 1.53 7.72 1.06
CA PRO A 181 1.92 6.93 2.21
C PRO A 181 2.59 7.77 3.33
N GLN A 182 2.64 9.09 3.19
CA GLN A 182 3.26 9.96 4.19
C GLN A 182 2.38 10.09 5.44
N SER A 183 3.04 10.12 6.59
CA SER A 183 2.43 10.53 7.86
C SER A 183 2.10 12.03 7.83
N LEU A 184 1.06 12.44 8.55
CA LEU A 184 0.62 13.85 8.63
C LEU A 184 1.18 14.56 9.87
#